data_AF-W9E8N7-F1
#
_entry.id   AF-W9E8N7-F1
#
_cell.length_a   1.000
_cell.length_b   1.000
_cell.length_c   1.000
_cell.angle_alpha   90.00
_cell.angle_beta   90.00
_cell.angle_gamma   90.00
#
_symmetry.space_group_name_H-M   'P 1'
#
loop_
_entity.id
_entity.type
_entity.pdbx_description
1 polymer ?
#
loop_
_entity_poly.entity_id
_entity_poly.type
_entity_poly.pdbx_seq_one_letter_code
_entity_poly.pdbx_strand_id
1 'polypeptide(L)'
;MYIRQECLFSFDELIIFQPETKLEMVLSQLDFSNVVLSLSRPEYKRGPKGYDPLPLLYALIAMQLEKIPTIAKLVDRLKSDPIFRYNCGFNVLGPVPSTSTFSRFLNLISKSEALEEDFKQLIL
;
A
#
# COMPACT_ATOMS: atom_id res chain seq x y z
N MET A 1 27.86 -20.82 18.91
CA MET A 1 26.63 -20.62 19.71
C MET A 1 25.92 -19.40 19.15
N TYR A 2 24.83 -19.57 18.40
CA TYR A 2 24.01 -18.45 17.94
C TYR A 2 22.94 -18.21 18.98
N ILE A 3 23.12 -17.18 19.82
CA ILE A 3 22.07 -16.74 20.74
C ILE A 3 21.03 -16.02 19.88
N ARG A 4 19.87 -16.65 19.70
CA ARG A 4 18.70 -15.99 19.12
C ARG A 4 17.99 -15.28 20.26
N GLN A 5 18.09 -13.96 20.29
CA GLN A 5 17.30 -13.14 21.18
C GLN A 5 15.85 -13.21 20.70
N GLU A 6 14.91 -13.53 21.60
CA GLU A 6 13.48 -13.44 21.29
C GLU A 6 13.11 -11.97 21.11
N CYS A 7 12.26 -11.67 20.11
CA CYS A 7 11.74 -10.31 19.94
C CYS A 7 10.84 -9.99 21.14
N LEU A 8 11.27 -9.02 21.96
CA LEU A 8 10.51 -8.56 23.12
C LEU A 8 9.23 -7.81 22.73
N PHE A 9 9.22 -7.19 21.54
CA PHE A 9 8.09 -6.44 21.02
C PHE A 9 7.86 -6.76 19.54
N SER A 10 6.60 -6.71 19.11
CA SER A 10 6.24 -6.77 17.69
C SER A 10 6.52 -5.43 17.00
N PHE A 11 6.59 -5.43 15.66
CA PHE A 11 6.75 -4.17 14.92
C PHE A 11 5.57 -3.23 15.15
N ASP A 12 4.34 -3.76 15.19
CA ASP A 12 3.12 -3.01 15.46
C ASP A 12 3.18 -2.29 16.83
N GLU A 13 3.64 -3.00 17.87
CA GLU A 13 3.80 -2.43 19.21
C GLU A 13 4.79 -1.25 19.22
N LEU A 14 5.88 -1.35 18.46
CA LEU A 14 6.87 -0.27 18.37
C LEU A 14 6.32 0.95 17.63
N ILE A 15 5.47 0.75 16.63
CA ILE A 15 4.86 1.85 15.85
C ILE A 15 3.90 2.69 16.70
N ILE A 16 3.16 2.08 17.64
CA ILE A 16 2.23 2.80 18.53
C ILE A 16 2.92 3.94 19.30
N PHE A 17 4.20 3.80 19.61
CA PHE A 17 4.98 4.80 20.35
C PHE A 17 5.61 5.88 19.45
N GLN A 18 5.49 5.76 18.12
CA GLN A 18 6.00 6.78 17.20
C GLN A 18 4.96 7.88 16.97
N PRO A 19 5.40 9.13 16.75
CA PRO A 19 4.49 10.19 16.35
C PRO A 19 3.93 9.90 14.95
N GLU A 20 2.66 10.24 14.74
CA GLU A 20 2.02 10.07 13.44
C GLU A 20 2.76 10.83 12.34
N THR A 21 2.99 10.15 11.22
CA THR A 21 3.61 10.79 10.06
C THR A 21 2.57 11.59 9.27
N LYS A 22 3.03 12.63 8.56
CA LYS A 22 2.16 13.37 7.62
C LYS A 22 1.49 12.44 6.61
N LEU A 23 2.18 11.37 6.20
CA LEU A 23 1.64 10.37 5.29
C LEU A 23 0.45 9.64 5.91
N GLU A 24 0.59 9.11 7.12
CA GLU A 24 -0.48 8.45 7.87
C GLU A 24 -1.68 9.37 8.08
N MET A 25 -1.43 10.62 8.46
CA MET A 25 -2.49 11.63 8.64
C MET A 25 -3.30 11.86 7.36
N VAL A 26 -2.66 11.84 6.19
CA VAL A 26 -3.37 12.00 4.91
C VAL A 26 -4.10 10.71 4.54
N LEU A 27 -3.45 9.55 4.65
CA LEU A 27 -4.03 8.27 4.28
C LEU A 27 -5.25 7.92 5.16
N SER A 28 -5.25 8.32 6.44
CA SER A 28 -6.38 8.08 7.36
C SER A 28 -7.66 8.84 6.99
N GLN A 29 -7.56 9.89 6.18
CA GLN A 29 -8.71 10.69 5.72
C GLN A 29 -9.28 10.21 4.39
N LEU A 30 -8.61 9.27 3.72
CA LEU A 30 -9.00 8.80 2.40
C LEU A 30 -9.75 7.47 2.51
N ASP A 31 -11.01 7.47 2.10
CA ASP A 31 -11.79 6.24 1.95
C ASP A 31 -11.75 5.76 0.49
N PHE A 32 -11.21 4.57 0.27
CA PHE A 32 -11.15 3.90 -1.04
C PHE A 32 -11.98 2.63 -1.11
N SER A 33 -12.95 2.47 -0.19
CA SER A 33 -13.78 1.27 -0.13
C SER A 33 -14.46 0.99 -1.48
N ASN A 34 -14.99 2.02 -2.14
CA ASN A 34 -15.63 1.89 -3.46
C ASN A 34 -14.63 1.42 -4.54
N VAL A 35 -13.46 2.05 -4.62
CA VAL A 35 -12.39 1.64 -5.55
C VAL A 35 -11.99 0.18 -5.30
N VAL A 36 -11.74 -0.19 -4.04
CA VAL A 36 -11.33 -1.56 -3.67
C VAL A 36 -12.40 -2.58 -4.03
N LEU A 37 -13.68 -2.27 -3.78
CA LEU A 37 -14.80 -3.13 -4.16
C LEU A 37 -14.90 -3.30 -5.68
N SER A 38 -14.74 -2.22 -6.44
CA SER A 38 -14.75 -2.27 -7.91
C SER A 38 -13.60 -3.09 -8.50
N LEU A 39 -12.44 -3.06 -7.85
CA LEU A 39 -11.23 -3.77 -8.28
C LEU A 39 -11.15 -5.20 -7.72
N SER A 40 -12.03 -5.55 -6.80
CA SER A 40 -12.08 -6.87 -6.17
C SER A 40 -12.38 -7.92 -7.23
N ARG A 41 -11.37 -8.76 -7.49
CA ARG A 41 -11.53 -9.88 -8.42
C ARG A 41 -12.27 -11.02 -7.71
N PRO A 42 -13.10 -11.79 -8.43
CA PRO A 42 -13.61 -13.04 -7.89
C PRO A 42 -12.43 -13.91 -7.45
N GLU A 43 -12.50 -14.49 -6.23
CA GLU A 43 -11.45 -15.34 -5.70
C GLU A 43 -11.15 -16.47 -6.70
N TYR A 44 -9.98 -16.41 -7.34
CA TYR A 44 -9.53 -17.49 -8.20
C TYR A 44 -9.19 -18.69 -7.32
N LYS A 45 -9.94 -19.79 -7.45
CA LYS A 45 -9.68 -21.04 -6.71
C LYS A 45 -8.32 -21.68 -7.03
N ARG A 46 -7.60 -21.18 -8.04
CA ARG A 46 -6.33 -21.73 -8.52
C ARG A 46 -5.34 -20.61 -8.85
N GLY A 47 -4.08 -20.80 -8.46
CA GLY A 47 -2.98 -19.86 -8.69
C GLY A 47 -2.54 -19.10 -7.42
N PRO A 48 -1.40 -18.38 -7.48
CA PRO A 48 -0.94 -17.55 -6.37
C PRO A 48 -1.94 -16.44 -6.04
N LYS A 49 -2.14 -16.18 -4.75
CA LYS A 49 -2.94 -15.03 -4.31
C LYS A 49 -2.26 -13.73 -4.77
N GLY A 50 -3.06 -12.83 -5.32
CA GLY A 50 -2.59 -11.49 -5.70
C GLY A 50 -2.28 -10.63 -4.47
N TYR A 51 -1.72 -9.46 -4.72
CA TYR A 51 -1.61 -8.42 -3.70
C TYR A 51 -2.98 -7.79 -3.44
N ASP A 52 -3.20 -7.37 -2.20
CA ASP A 52 -4.37 -6.58 -1.82
C ASP A 52 -4.34 -5.24 -2.60
N PRO A 53 -5.44 -4.85 -3.28
CA PRO A 53 -5.53 -3.57 -3.99
C PRO A 53 -5.36 -2.35 -3.08
N LEU A 54 -5.79 -2.40 -1.82
CA LEU A 54 -5.76 -1.21 -0.95
C LEU A 54 -4.32 -0.75 -0.65
N PRO A 55 -3.39 -1.62 -0.19
CA PRO A 55 -1.99 -1.23 0.00
C PRO A 55 -1.28 -0.77 -1.28
N LEU A 56 -1.65 -1.34 -2.44
CA LEU A 56 -1.12 -0.90 -3.73
C LEU A 56 -1.57 0.54 -4.04
N LEU A 57 -2.82 0.88 -3.75
CA LEU A 57 -3.36 2.23 -3.95
C LEU A 57 -2.71 3.24 -2.99
N TYR A 58 -2.61 2.90 -1.70
CA TYR A 58 -1.91 3.73 -0.71
C TYR A 58 -0.45 3.98 -1.10
N ALA A 59 0.27 2.99 -1.61
CA ALA A 59 1.63 3.19 -2.08
C ALA A 59 1.74 4.15 -3.26
N LEU A 60 0.76 4.15 -4.18
CA LEU A 60 0.71 5.10 -5.29
C LEU A 60 0.39 6.52 -4.82
N ILE A 61 -0.47 6.67 -3.80
CA ILE A 61 -0.76 7.97 -3.18
C ILE A 61 0.46 8.48 -2.43
N ALA A 62 1.11 7.62 -1.65
CA ALA A 62 2.35 7.92 -0.95
C ALA A 62 3.46 8.35 -1.92
N MET A 63 3.55 7.70 -3.09
CA MET A 63 4.44 8.09 -4.18
C MET A 63 4.22 9.55 -4.60
N GLN A 64 2.97 10.00 -4.71
CA GLN A 64 2.64 11.38 -5.08
C GLN A 64 2.91 12.36 -3.94
N LEU A 65 2.50 12.03 -2.72
CA LEU A 65 2.67 12.89 -1.54
C LEU A 65 4.14 13.16 -1.21
N GLU A 66 4.99 12.15 -1.35
CA GLU A 66 6.42 12.25 -1.09
C GLU A 66 7.26 12.57 -2.34
N LYS A 67 6.61 12.81 -3.48
CA LYS A 67 7.24 13.17 -4.76
C LYS A 67 8.30 12.15 -5.22
N ILE A 68 8.02 10.86 -5.03
CA ILE A 68 8.89 9.79 -5.51
C ILE A 68 8.81 9.74 -7.04
N PRO A 69 9.93 9.87 -7.77
CA PRO A 69 9.90 10.20 -9.19
C PRO A 69 9.48 9.03 -10.09
N THR A 70 9.71 7.78 -9.68
CA THR A 70 9.44 6.60 -10.50
C THR A 70 8.92 5.42 -9.67
N ILE A 71 8.18 4.53 -10.32
CA ILE A 71 7.69 3.28 -9.70
C ILE A 71 8.86 2.41 -9.24
N ALA A 72 9.99 2.41 -9.96
CA ALA A 72 11.19 1.71 -9.53
C ALA A 72 11.71 2.24 -8.19
N LYS A 73 11.78 3.57 -8.02
CA LYS A 73 12.16 4.20 -6.75
C LYS A 73 11.14 3.96 -5.64
N LEU A 74 9.85 3.87 -5.96
CA LEU A 74 8.82 3.46 -5.00
C LEU A 74 9.07 2.05 -4.48
N VAL A 75 9.33 1.09 -5.39
CA VAL A 75 9.63 -0.30 -5.03
C VAL A 75 10.92 -0.39 -4.21
N ASP A 76 11.95 0.37 -4.58
CA ASP A 76 13.20 0.43 -3.81
C ASP A 76 12.95 0.97 -2.40
N ARG A 77 12.14 2.03 -2.26
CA ARG A 77 11.80 2.60 -0.95
C ARG A 77 10.97 1.64 -0.12
N LEU A 78 9.96 0.98 -0.70
CA LEU A 78 9.20 -0.07 -0.02
C LEU A 78 10.13 -1.18 0.47
N LYS A 79 11.20 -1.52 -0.26
CA LYS A 79 12.20 -2.51 0.18
C LYS A 79 13.06 -2.03 1.35
N SER A 80 13.53 -0.78 1.31
CA SER A 80 14.50 -0.25 2.26
C SER A 80 13.90 0.35 3.53
N ASP A 81 12.64 0.80 3.48
CA ASP A 81 11.99 1.57 4.55
C ASP A 81 10.78 0.79 5.11
N PRO A 82 10.95 0.07 6.23
CA PRO A 82 9.88 -0.69 6.90
C PRO A 82 8.70 0.18 7.35
N ILE A 83 8.95 1.42 7.77
CA ILE A 83 7.91 2.32 8.27
C ILE A 83 7.07 2.81 7.10
N PHE A 84 7.70 3.26 6.02
CA PHE A 84 6.99 3.64 4.80
C PHE A 84 6.15 2.46 4.25
N ARG A 85 6.71 1.25 4.27
CA ARG A 85 6.00 0.02 3.88
C ARG A 85 4.78 -0.22 4.76
N TYR A 86 4.94 -0.09 6.08
CA TYR A 86 3.86 -0.26 7.05
C TYR A 86 2.74 0.76 6.84
N ASN A 87 3.10 2.03 6.65
CA ASN A 87 2.15 3.12 6.44
C ASN A 87 1.34 2.96 5.15
N CYS A 88 1.93 2.32 4.12
CA CYS A 88 1.22 1.94 2.92
C CYS A 88 0.27 0.73 3.12
N GLY A 89 0.24 0.10 4.30
CA GLY A 89 -0.62 -1.05 4.61
C GLY A 89 -0.04 -2.41 4.22
N PHE A 90 1.26 -2.51 3.90
CA PHE A 90 1.89 -3.80 3.63
C PHE A 90 2.44 -4.44 4.90
N ASN A 91 2.43 -5.79 4.94
CA ASN A 91 3.16 -6.53 5.94
C ASN A 91 4.67 -6.24 5.83
N VAL A 92 5.27 -5.77 6.93
CA VAL A 92 6.69 -5.40 7.02
C VAL A 92 7.62 -6.55 6.68
N LEU A 93 7.27 -7.77 7.09
CA LEU A 93 8.04 -8.99 6.83
C LEU A 93 7.58 -9.71 5.54
N GLY A 94 6.53 -9.20 4.89
CA GLY A 94 5.97 -9.77 3.68
C GLY A 94 6.75 -9.43 2.40
N PRO A 95 6.40 -10.06 1.28
CA PRO A 95 6.99 -9.75 -0.02
C PRO A 95 6.59 -8.33 -0.47
N VAL A 96 7.51 -7.65 -1.14
CA VAL A 96 7.26 -6.32 -1.73
C VAL A 96 6.73 -6.48 -3.16
N PRO A 97 5.68 -5.72 -3.55
CA PRO A 97 5.22 -5.69 -4.93
C PRO A 97 6.35 -5.32 -5.90
N SER A 98 6.38 -5.98 -7.06
CA SER A 98 7.33 -5.65 -8.11
C SER A 98 6.88 -4.42 -8.91
N THR A 99 7.78 -3.82 -9.69
CA THR A 99 7.43 -2.76 -10.64
C THR A 99 6.36 -3.21 -11.64
N SER A 100 6.43 -4.46 -12.10
CA SER A 100 5.42 -5.04 -12.99
C SER A 100 4.07 -5.23 -12.30
N THR A 101 4.05 -5.48 -10.99
CA THR A 101 2.82 -5.54 -10.18
C THR A 101 2.13 -4.18 -10.20
N PHE A 102 2.87 -3.10 -9.91
CA PHE A 102 2.33 -1.74 -9.97
C PHE A 102 1.87 -1.35 -11.38
N SER A 103 2.63 -1.69 -12.42
CA SER A 103 2.22 -1.42 -13.81
C SER A 103 0.91 -2.12 -14.17
N ARG A 104 0.75 -3.40 -13.79
CA ARG A 104 -0.50 -4.14 -14.00
C ARG A 104 -1.66 -3.55 -13.21
N PHE A 105 -1.40 -3.08 -11.98
CA PHE A 105 -2.40 -2.46 -11.13
C PHE A 105 -2.87 -1.10 -11.68
N LEU A 106 -1.95 -0.26 -12.16
CA LEU A 106 -2.30 1.01 -12.82
C LEU A 106 -3.16 0.77 -14.08
N ASN A 107 -2.81 -0.23 -14.89
CA ASN A 107 -3.62 -0.62 -16.05
C ASN A 107 -5.02 -1.17 -15.67
N LEU A 108 -5.17 -1.68 -14.44
CA LEU A 108 -6.47 -2.11 -13.91
C LEU A 108 -7.30 -0.89 -13.51
N ILE A 109 -6.70 0.02 -12.73
CA ILE A 109 -7.35 1.26 -12.29
C ILE A 109 -7.76 2.11 -13.50
N SER A 110 -6.91 2.24 -14.51
CA SER A 110 -7.20 3.06 -15.70
C SER A 110 -8.38 2.56 -16.53
N LYS A 111 -8.87 1.35 -16.27
CA LYS A 111 -10.04 0.75 -16.92
C LYS A 111 -11.29 0.81 -16.04
N SER A 112 -11.15 1.23 -14.78
CA SER A 112 -12.24 1.40 -13.84
C SER A 112 -12.64 2.87 -13.79
N GLU A 113 -13.95 3.14 -13.73
CA GLU A 113 -14.50 4.48 -13.54
C GLU A 113 -14.61 4.84 -12.05
N ALA A 114 -14.43 3.88 -11.13
CA ALA A 114 -14.70 4.06 -9.70
C ALA A 114 -13.88 5.19 -9.05
N LEU A 115 -12.62 5.37 -9.45
CA LEU A 115 -11.79 6.46 -8.91
C LEU A 115 -12.30 7.84 -9.39
N GLU A 116 -12.83 7.91 -10.60
CA GLU A 116 -13.43 9.14 -11.13
C GLU A 116 -14.76 9.44 -10.43
N GLU A 117 -15.56 8.42 -10.14
CA GLU A 117 -16.81 8.56 -9.38
C GLU A 117 -16.56 9.05 -7.95
N ASP A 118 -15.61 8.46 -7.24
CA ASP A 118 -15.23 8.89 -5.89
C ASP A 118 -14.70 10.34 -5.91
N PHE A 119 -13.91 10.70 -6.92
CA PHE A 119 -13.43 12.09 -7.07
C PHE A 119 -14.58 13.08 -7.32
N LYS A 120 -15.58 12.70 -8.13
CA LYS A 120 -16.77 13.54 -8.36
C LYS A 120 -17.55 13.77 -7.07
N GLN A 121 -17.70 12.75 -6.22
CA GLN A 121 -18.39 12.88 -4.93
C GLN A 121 -17.66 13.81 -3.93
N LEU A 122 -16.35 13.97 -4.06
CA LEU A 122 -15.58 14.88 -3.21
C LEU A 122 -15.69 16.35 -3.63
N ILE A 123 -16.08 16.63 -4.88
CA ILE A 123 -16.08 17.98 -5.46
C ILE A 123 -17.51 18.54 -5.62
N LEU A 124 -18.50 17.67 -5.82
CA LEU A 124 -19.92 18.04 -5.95
C LEU A 124 -20.62 18.01 -4.59
#